data_AF-A0A832JP17-F1
#
_entry.id   AF-A0A832JP17-F1
#
_cell.length_a   1.000
_cell.length_b   1.000
_cell.length_c   1.000
_cell.angle_alpha   90.00
_cell.angle_beta   90.00
_cell.angle_gamma   90.00
#
_symmetry.space_group_name_H-M   'P 1'
#
loop_
_entity.id
_entity.type
_entity.pdbx_description
1 polymer ?
#
loop_
_entity_poly.entity_id
_entity_poly.type
_entity_poly.pdbx_seq_one_letter_code
_entity_poly.pdbx_strand_id
1 'polypeptide(L)'
;MKRADPSIKIVAVGCDYDPGWNVDMVRVAGEYFDYLSIHRYVFTSHEKRYEELVAWPIAIEEDLIAIYRTIQMARARYHVKREIKLAFDEWNVWYPEAQPPLLTQVTRVKDAIFTGLVLNALQRLSGIVPIACFAQTVNVLPLILADEGGRIALTPQYLAFKLYSEVQEGDVVNAAAFSPSYNSGELVRVVPYVDASAVLAKGSLHLYLINRHPEERARAEVFVRGFNPTAVHHKWVAGESVEDVNTLDDPNRVKIEHAEYPFKGVIELPPHSVNLVTLA
;
A
#
# COMPACT_ATOMS: atom_id res chain seq x y z
N MET A 1 21.98 6.14 22.92
CA MET A 1 20.65 5.51 22.98
C MET A 1 20.75 4.05 23.44
N LYS A 2 21.24 3.09 22.65
CA LYS A 2 21.28 1.66 23.05
C LYS A 2 22.09 1.31 24.32
N ARG A 3 23.06 2.15 24.72
CA ARG A 3 23.75 2.00 26.02
C ARG A 3 22.84 2.30 27.21
N ALA A 4 21.89 3.23 27.04
CA ALA A 4 20.94 3.58 28.07
C ALA A 4 19.79 2.57 28.13
N ASP A 5 19.30 2.12 26.97
CA ASP A 5 18.30 1.07 26.86
C ASP A 5 18.63 0.16 25.67
N PRO A 6 19.15 -1.06 25.91
CA PRO A 6 19.49 -2.01 24.85
C PRO A 6 18.26 -2.59 24.12
N SER A 7 17.06 -2.47 24.68
CA SER A 7 15.83 -3.07 24.13
C SER A 7 15.26 -2.29 22.94
N ILE A 8 15.57 -1.00 22.83
CA ILE A 8 15.05 -0.16 21.76
C ILE A 8 15.52 -0.61 20.38
N LYS A 9 14.65 -0.37 19.41
CA LYS A 9 14.99 -0.42 17.98
C LYS A 9 15.22 1.00 17.47
N ILE A 10 16.20 1.15 16.58
CA ILE A 10 16.56 2.45 16.01
C ILE A 10 16.33 2.43 14.51
N VAL A 11 15.62 3.43 14.02
CA VAL A 11 15.50 3.76 12.59
C VAL A 11 16.53 4.83 12.28
N ALA A 12 17.47 4.54 11.38
CA ALA A 12 18.39 5.51 10.82
C ALA A 12 17.79 6.13 9.56
N VAL A 13 18.11 7.39 9.28
CA VAL A 13 17.56 8.09 8.11
C VAL A 13 18.24 7.61 6.83
N GLY A 14 17.47 7.04 5.91
CA GLY A 14 17.94 6.66 4.58
C GLY A 14 17.62 7.71 3.53
N CYS A 15 17.87 7.33 2.27
CA CYS A 15 17.61 8.15 1.09
C CYS A 15 17.13 7.25 -0.06
N ASP A 16 16.05 7.65 -0.71
CA ASP A 16 15.38 6.91 -1.78
C ASP A 16 15.96 7.18 -3.18
N TYR A 17 16.71 8.27 -3.35
CA TYR A 17 17.32 8.68 -4.63
C TYR A 17 18.85 8.66 -4.66
N ASP A 18 19.52 8.53 -3.51
CA ASP A 18 20.98 8.40 -3.41
C ASP A 18 21.37 7.08 -2.71
N PRO A 19 21.69 6.02 -3.48
CA PRO A 19 22.18 4.77 -2.92
C PRO A 19 23.49 4.94 -2.13
N GLY A 20 24.32 5.94 -2.46
CA GLY A 20 25.59 6.22 -1.79
C GLY A 20 25.39 6.58 -0.32
N TRP A 21 24.40 7.43 -0.04
CA TRP A 21 23.98 7.76 1.32
C TRP A 21 23.66 6.50 2.15
N ASN A 22 22.84 5.60 1.60
CA ASN A 22 22.45 4.37 2.30
C ASN A 22 23.65 3.46 2.59
N VAL A 23 24.55 3.32 1.62
CA VAL A 23 25.78 2.53 1.78
C VAL A 23 26.67 3.13 2.86
N ASP A 24 26.81 4.46 2.89
CA ASP A 24 27.60 5.15 3.91
C ASP A 24 26.99 5.04 5.30
N MET A 25 25.67 5.13 5.42
CA MET A 25 24.97 4.87 6.69
C MET A 25 25.27 3.46 7.22
N VAL A 26 25.20 2.44 6.36
CA VAL A 26 25.57 1.07 6.74
C VAL A 26 27.04 0.98 7.14
N ARG A 27 27.95 1.59 6.36
CA ARG A 27 29.39 1.57 6.62
C ARG A 27 29.77 2.21 7.96
N VAL A 28 29.20 3.37 8.26
CA VAL A 28 29.58 4.19 9.42
C VAL A 28 28.81 3.77 10.67
N ALA A 29 27.53 3.43 10.54
CA ALA A 29 26.62 3.28 11.67
C ALA A 29 25.84 1.95 11.69
N GLY A 30 26.05 1.03 10.76
CA GLY A 30 25.24 -0.18 10.57
C GLY A 30 25.13 -1.11 11.79
N GLU A 31 26.09 -1.06 12.72
CA GLU A 31 26.04 -1.82 13.98
C GLU A 31 25.06 -1.24 15.02
N TYR A 32 24.60 -0.01 14.81
CA TYR A 32 23.86 0.77 15.81
C TYR A 32 22.36 0.94 15.51
N PHE A 33 21.90 0.67 14.29
CA PHE A 33 20.49 0.79 13.91
C PHE A 33 19.92 -0.51 13.35
N ASP A 34 18.61 -0.69 13.49
CA ASP A 34 17.90 -1.91 13.11
C ASP A 34 17.11 -1.74 11.80
N TYR A 35 16.75 -0.49 11.48
CA TYR A 35 16.01 -0.14 10.27
C TYR A 35 16.62 1.06 9.58
N LEU A 36 16.52 1.12 8.25
CA LEU A 36 16.83 2.31 7.47
C LEU A 36 15.52 2.88 6.90
N SER A 37 15.25 4.16 7.16
CA SER A 37 14.05 4.84 6.67
C SER A 37 14.10 5.03 5.15
N ILE A 38 12.97 4.92 4.47
CA ILE A 38 12.80 5.19 3.04
C ILE A 38 11.53 5.99 2.87
N HIS A 39 11.64 7.14 2.21
CA HIS A 39 10.54 8.05 2.00
C HIS A 39 10.22 8.05 0.50
N ARG A 40 8.96 7.90 0.11
CA ARG A 40 8.56 7.97 -1.30
C ARG A 40 7.19 8.57 -1.47
N TYR A 41 7.14 9.71 -2.14
CA TYR A 41 5.90 10.31 -2.62
C TYR A 41 5.79 10.15 -4.14
N VAL A 42 4.59 9.85 -4.62
CA VAL A 42 4.28 9.95 -6.04
C VAL A 42 3.77 11.37 -6.30
N PHE A 43 4.63 12.18 -6.91
CA PHE A 43 4.28 13.52 -7.37
C PHE A 43 3.52 13.41 -8.69
N THR A 44 2.25 13.81 -8.67
CA THR A 44 1.33 13.67 -9.80
C THR A 44 0.39 14.88 -9.89
N SER A 45 -0.54 14.91 -10.85
CA SER A 45 -1.61 15.90 -10.93
C SER A 45 -2.95 15.21 -11.19
N HIS A 46 -4.06 15.88 -10.86
CA HIS A 46 -5.40 15.33 -11.11
C HIS A 46 -5.73 15.17 -12.59
N GLU A 47 -5.02 15.89 -13.46
CA GLU A 47 -5.17 15.84 -14.91
C GLU A 47 -4.43 14.65 -15.54
N LYS A 48 -3.48 14.04 -14.80
CA LYS A 48 -2.80 12.85 -15.30
C LYS A 48 -3.79 11.70 -15.44
N ARG A 49 -3.52 10.86 -16.44
CA ARG A 49 -4.26 9.61 -16.66
C ARG A 49 -4.21 8.74 -15.41
N TYR A 50 -5.37 8.25 -15.00
CA TYR A 50 -5.56 7.39 -13.85
C TYR A 50 -4.61 6.17 -13.86
N GLU A 51 -4.43 5.57 -15.03
CA GLU A 51 -3.62 4.37 -15.23
C GLU A 51 -2.14 4.58 -14.88
N GLU A 52 -1.62 5.80 -15.03
CA GLU A 52 -0.24 6.11 -14.64
C GLU A 52 -0.11 6.10 -13.11
N LEU A 53 -1.07 6.67 -12.39
CA LEU A 53 -1.07 6.67 -10.91
C LEU A 53 -1.08 5.23 -10.37
N VAL A 54 -1.96 4.37 -10.88
CA VAL A 54 -2.09 2.99 -10.38
C VAL A 54 -1.03 2.03 -10.92
N ALA A 55 -0.11 2.52 -11.76
CA ALA A 55 1.09 1.80 -12.18
C ALA A 55 2.27 2.00 -11.20
N TRP A 56 2.41 3.19 -10.61
CA TRP A 56 3.51 3.56 -9.69
C TRP A 56 3.80 2.58 -8.56
N PRO A 57 2.81 1.93 -7.92
CA PRO A 57 3.08 0.96 -6.85
C PRO A 57 4.01 -0.20 -7.25
N ILE A 58 4.05 -0.57 -8.54
CA ILE A 58 4.98 -1.59 -9.04
C ILE A 58 6.43 -1.09 -8.95
N ALA A 59 6.67 0.18 -9.33
CA ALA A 59 7.99 0.78 -9.21
C ALA A 59 8.40 0.93 -7.73
N ILE A 60 7.45 1.29 -6.84
CA ILE A 60 7.69 1.37 -5.39
C ILE A 60 8.14 0.01 -4.84
N GLU A 61 7.45 -1.08 -5.21
CA GLU A 61 7.81 -2.44 -4.78
C GLU A 61 9.22 -2.82 -5.24
N GLU A 62 9.55 -2.57 -6.51
CA GLU A 62 10.87 -2.85 -7.09
C GLU A 62 11.98 -2.02 -6.44
N ASP A 63 11.73 -0.73 -6.20
CA ASP A 63 12.67 0.18 -5.54
C ASP A 63 12.99 -0.29 -4.11
N LEU A 64 11.98 -0.66 -3.32
CA LEU A 64 12.17 -1.17 -1.97
C LEU A 64 13.01 -2.46 -1.98
N ILE A 65 12.77 -3.36 -2.93
CA ILE A 65 13.60 -4.56 -3.11
C ILE A 65 15.05 -4.19 -3.47
N ALA A 66 15.24 -3.26 -4.40
CA ALA A 66 16.56 -2.85 -4.87
C ALA A 66 17.37 -2.16 -3.77
N ILE A 67 16.74 -1.27 -2.99
CA ILE A 67 17.34 -0.59 -1.85
C ILE A 67 17.71 -1.59 -0.76
N TYR A 68 16.79 -2.51 -0.41
CA TYR A 68 17.09 -3.57 0.55
C TYR A 68 18.30 -4.40 0.12
N ARG A 69 18.36 -4.84 -1.15
CA ARG A 69 19.50 -5.59 -1.69
C ARG A 69 20.81 -4.80 -1.62
N THR A 70 20.76 -3.49 -1.88
CA THR A 70 21.91 -2.58 -1.76
C THR A 70 22.43 -2.53 -0.33
N ILE A 71 21.53 -2.43 0.65
CA ILE A 71 21.88 -2.46 2.08
C ILE A 71 22.49 -3.81 2.45
N GLN A 72 21.92 -4.93 2.01
CA GLN A 72 22.47 -6.26 2.32
C GLN A 72 23.87 -6.45 1.73
N MET A 73 24.11 -5.95 0.51
CA MET A 73 25.44 -5.96 -0.11
C MET A 73 26.43 -5.09 0.70
N ALA A 74 26.02 -3.89 1.12
CA ALA A 74 26.86 -3.01 1.94
C ALA A 74 27.20 -3.67 3.29
N ARG A 75 26.23 -4.32 3.94
CA ARG A 75 26.46 -5.06 5.19
C ARG A 75 27.52 -6.13 5.01
N ALA A 76 27.42 -6.94 3.94
CA ALA A 76 28.39 -7.98 3.65
C ALA A 76 29.79 -7.39 3.38
N ARG A 77 29.88 -6.31 2.59
CA ARG A 77 31.13 -5.63 2.24
C ARG A 77 31.86 -5.05 3.45
N TYR A 78 31.12 -4.44 4.38
CA TYR A 78 31.68 -3.77 5.56
C TYR A 78 31.60 -4.64 6.83
N HIS A 79 31.28 -5.93 6.69
CA HIS A 79 31.19 -6.90 7.78
C HIS A 79 30.22 -6.50 8.91
N VAL A 80 29.14 -5.80 8.57
CA VAL A 80 28.09 -5.42 9.52
C VAL A 80 27.23 -6.64 9.83
N LYS A 81 27.27 -7.12 11.07
CA LYS A 81 26.59 -8.35 11.51
C LYS A 81 25.11 -8.11 11.80
N ARG A 82 24.76 -6.95 12.35
CA ARG A 82 23.36 -6.58 12.64
C ARG A 82 22.53 -6.63 11.36
N GLU A 83 21.41 -7.34 11.40
CA GLU A 83 20.42 -7.32 10.31
C GLU A 83 19.78 -5.93 10.22
N ILE A 84 19.69 -5.39 9.01
CA ILE A 84 19.07 -4.10 8.75
C ILE A 84 17.92 -4.34 7.77
N LYS A 85 16.72 -3.95 8.20
CA LYS A 85 15.50 -3.95 7.38
C LYS A 85 15.11 -2.52 7.00
N LEU A 86 14.04 -2.35 6.23
CA LEU A 86 13.56 -1.03 5.84
C LEU A 86 12.41 -0.56 6.76
N ALA A 87 12.35 0.73 6.99
CA ALA A 87 11.15 1.41 7.47
C ALA A 87 10.64 2.32 6.35
N PHE A 88 9.51 1.99 5.72
CA PHE A 88 8.89 2.83 4.70
C PHE A 88 7.98 3.87 5.37
N ASP A 89 8.59 4.77 6.13
CA ASP A 89 7.96 5.61 7.14
C ASP A 89 7.47 6.97 6.62
N GLU A 90 7.59 7.22 5.31
CA GLU A 90 6.84 8.27 4.63
C GLU A 90 6.44 7.82 3.23
N TRP A 91 5.14 7.65 2.99
CA TRP A 91 4.63 7.41 1.64
C TRP A 91 3.21 7.89 1.45
N ASN A 92 2.94 8.47 0.28
CA ASN A 92 1.62 8.84 -0.22
C ASN A 92 1.70 9.37 -1.67
N VAL A 93 0.56 9.74 -2.24
CA VAL A 93 0.49 10.70 -3.34
C VAL A 93 0.62 12.12 -2.83
N TRP A 94 1.30 12.98 -3.59
CA TRP A 94 1.43 14.40 -3.28
C TRP A 94 1.06 15.22 -4.52
N TYR A 95 -0.03 15.98 -4.40
CA TYR A 95 -0.56 16.82 -5.47
C TYR A 95 -0.08 18.28 -5.38
N PRO A 96 -0.04 19.04 -6.50
CA PRO A 96 0.57 20.36 -6.53
C PRO A 96 -0.16 21.41 -5.70
N GLU A 97 -1.45 21.21 -5.38
CA GLU A 97 -2.20 22.11 -4.50
C GLU A 97 -1.77 22.03 -3.02
N ALA A 98 -1.15 20.91 -2.59
CA ALA A 98 -0.67 20.75 -1.23
C ALA A 98 0.63 21.52 -1.03
N GLN A 99 0.49 22.82 -0.76
CA GLN A 99 1.60 23.76 -0.52
C GLN A 99 1.77 24.08 0.96
N PRO A 100 3.01 24.33 1.43
CA PRO A 100 3.25 24.81 2.78
C PRO A 100 2.49 26.12 3.08
N PRO A 101 2.06 26.34 4.32
CA PRO A 101 2.31 25.50 5.51
C PRO A 101 1.27 24.39 5.72
N LEU A 102 0.17 24.37 4.96
CA LEU A 102 -1.00 23.55 5.28
C LEU A 102 -0.97 22.15 4.65
N LEU A 103 -0.34 21.99 3.47
CA LEU A 103 -0.18 20.70 2.79
C LEU A 103 -1.51 19.92 2.63
N THR A 104 -2.60 20.64 2.42
CA THR A 104 -3.94 20.08 2.22
C THR A 104 -4.13 19.64 0.77
N GLN A 105 -4.69 18.46 0.56
CA GLN A 105 -5.12 17.98 -0.77
C GLN A 105 -6.42 17.20 -0.66
N VAL A 106 -7.10 17.05 -1.79
CA VAL A 106 -8.29 16.21 -1.92
C VAL A 106 -7.89 14.90 -2.60
N THR A 107 -8.12 13.79 -1.90
CA THR A 107 -7.87 12.44 -2.42
C THR A 107 -9.17 11.78 -2.83
N ARG A 108 -9.12 11.03 -3.92
CA ARG A 108 -10.26 10.42 -4.62
C ARG A 108 -10.16 8.90 -4.60
N VAL A 109 -11.12 8.23 -5.23
CA VAL A 109 -11.09 6.76 -5.36
C VAL A 109 -9.82 6.26 -6.05
N LYS A 110 -9.29 6.95 -7.06
CA LYS A 110 -7.99 6.60 -7.67
C LYS A 110 -6.84 6.50 -6.66
N ASP A 111 -6.84 7.39 -5.67
CA ASP A 111 -5.83 7.42 -4.63
C ASP A 111 -6.01 6.25 -3.65
N ALA A 112 -7.26 5.82 -3.42
CA ALA A 112 -7.56 4.60 -2.67
C ALA A 112 -7.02 3.34 -3.37
N ILE A 113 -7.10 3.29 -4.70
CA ILE A 113 -6.55 2.18 -5.49
C ILE A 113 -5.02 2.17 -5.38
N PHE A 114 -4.38 3.33 -5.56
CA PHE A 114 -2.95 3.49 -5.30
C PHE A 114 -2.56 2.99 -3.90
N THR A 115 -3.28 3.43 -2.85
CA THR A 115 -3.03 3.00 -1.47
C THR A 115 -3.18 1.49 -1.31
N GLY A 116 -4.24 0.89 -1.85
CA GLY A 116 -4.43 -0.56 -1.81
C GLY A 116 -3.29 -1.33 -2.48
N LEU A 117 -2.78 -0.83 -3.60
CA LEU A 117 -1.65 -1.43 -4.31
C LEU A 117 -0.34 -1.35 -3.54
N VAL A 118 -0.07 -0.20 -2.89
CA VAL A 118 1.10 -0.07 -2.02
C VAL A 118 0.98 -1.01 -0.81
N LEU A 119 -0.20 -1.14 -0.22
CA LEU A 119 -0.43 -2.05 0.91
C LEU A 119 -0.27 -3.53 0.49
N ASN A 120 -0.73 -3.91 -0.71
CA ASN A 120 -0.45 -5.22 -1.30
C ASN A 120 1.06 -5.49 -1.44
N ALA A 121 1.82 -4.52 -1.96
CA ALA A 121 3.27 -4.63 -2.05
C ALA A 121 3.90 -4.76 -0.66
N LEU A 122 3.46 -3.97 0.33
CA LEU A 122 3.97 -4.04 1.70
C LEU A 122 3.66 -5.38 2.38
N GLN A 123 2.52 -6.01 2.11
CA GLN A 123 2.28 -7.38 2.57
C GLN A 123 3.30 -8.35 1.95
N ARG A 124 3.49 -8.32 0.63
CA ARG A 124 4.50 -9.15 -0.06
C ARG A 124 5.92 -8.90 0.44
N LEU A 125 6.23 -7.66 0.83
CA LEU A 125 7.53 -7.22 1.34
C LEU A 125 7.65 -7.23 2.87
N SER A 126 6.67 -7.76 3.60
CA SER A 126 6.62 -7.73 5.07
C SER A 126 7.88 -8.31 5.75
N GLY A 127 8.58 -9.24 5.10
CA GLY A 127 9.86 -9.78 5.56
C GLY A 127 11.01 -8.77 5.57
N ILE A 128 10.99 -7.77 4.69
CA ILE A 128 12.06 -6.77 4.50
C ILE A 128 11.63 -5.34 4.86
N VAL A 129 10.33 -5.03 4.83
CA VAL A 129 9.73 -3.73 5.23
C VAL A 129 8.73 -3.94 6.39
N PRO A 130 9.20 -4.19 7.62
CA PRO A 130 8.30 -4.44 8.76
C PRO A 130 7.65 -3.17 9.34
N ILE A 131 8.10 -1.98 8.95
CA ILE A 131 7.54 -0.70 9.41
C ILE A 131 7.13 0.09 8.16
N ALA A 132 5.90 0.56 8.12
CA ALA A 132 5.44 1.50 7.10
C ALA A 132 4.49 2.52 7.71
N CYS A 133 4.63 3.79 7.33
CA CYS A 133 3.81 4.88 7.86
C CYS A 133 3.23 5.70 6.70
N PHE A 134 1.91 5.71 6.61
CA PHE A 134 1.21 6.56 5.65
C PHE A 134 1.38 8.04 6.04
N ALA A 135 1.77 8.87 5.08
CA ALA A 135 2.02 10.29 5.31
C ALA A 135 0.92 11.18 4.68
N GLN A 136 -0.03 11.76 5.44
CA GLN A 136 -0.16 11.69 6.89
C GLN A 136 -1.60 11.40 7.33
N THR A 137 -1.82 11.31 8.63
CA THR A 137 -3.07 10.77 9.17
C THR A 137 -4.23 11.76 9.12
N VAL A 138 -4.04 13.02 9.55
CA VAL A 138 -5.12 14.00 9.73
C VAL A 138 -4.77 15.33 9.07
N ASN A 139 -5.67 15.84 8.23
CA ASN A 139 -5.63 17.11 7.48
C ASN A 139 -4.46 17.34 6.49
N VAL A 140 -3.23 17.00 6.86
CA VAL A 140 -2.05 17.03 5.98
C VAL A 140 -2.01 15.74 5.17
N LEU A 141 -2.03 15.85 3.83
CA LEU A 141 -2.03 14.71 2.90
C LEU A 141 -2.90 13.53 3.41
N PRO A 142 -4.20 13.76 3.66
CA PRO A 142 -4.85 13.10 4.79
C PRO A 142 -5.55 11.77 4.48
N LEU A 143 -5.55 10.87 5.46
CA LEU A 143 -6.57 9.83 5.58
C LEU A 143 -7.88 10.40 6.19
N ILE A 144 -7.76 11.32 7.14
CA ILE A 144 -8.87 11.85 7.92
C ILE A 144 -8.94 13.36 7.74
N LEU A 145 -10.10 13.87 7.33
CA LEU A 145 -10.42 15.29 7.34
C LEU A 145 -11.13 15.62 8.66
N ALA A 146 -10.71 16.69 9.32
CA ALA A 146 -11.33 17.18 10.54
C ALA A 146 -11.29 18.71 10.62
N ASP A 147 -12.37 19.34 11.10
CA ASP A 147 -12.43 20.78 11.34
C ASP A 147 -12.63 21.15 12.83
N GLU A 148 -12.50 22.45 13.13
CA GLU A 148 -12.68 22.98 14.49
C GLU A 148 -14.11 22.81 15.02
N GLY A 149 -15.09 22.64 14.13
CA GLY A 149 -16.48 22.36 14.46
C GLY A 149 -16.73 20.90 14.88
N GLY A 150 -15.70 20.05 14.86
CA GLY A 150 -15.77 18.64 15.21
C GLY A 150 -16.33 17.75 14.09
N ARG A 151 -16.48 18.27 12.87
CA ARG A 151 -16.88 17.45 11.72
C ARG A 151 -15.70 16.60 11.28
N ILE A 152 -15.99 15.35 10.88
CA ILE A 152 -14.99 14.40 10.39
C ILE A 152 -15.49 13.80 9.07
N ALA A 153 -14.58 13.67 8.10
CA ALA A 153 -14.80 12.87 6.91
C ALA A 153 -13.62 11.92 6.68
N LEU A 154 -13.92 10.69 6.27
CA LEU A 154 -12.94 9.65 6.00
C LEU A 154 -12.67 9.61 4.49
N THR A 155 -11.42 9.81 4.07
CA THR A 155 -11.11 9.83 2.65
C THR A 155 -11.22 8.43 2.03
N PRO A 156 -11.35 8.31 0.69
CA PRO A 156 -11.29 6.99 0.04
C PRO A 156 -10.02 6.21 0.40
N GLN A 157 -8.87 6.87 0.58
CA GLN A 157 -7.63 6.24 1.05
C GLN A 157 -7.77 5.67 2.47
N TYR A 158 -8.46 6.36 3.39
CA TYR A 158 -8.78 5.80 4.70
C TYR A 158 -9.60 4.52 4.58
N LEU A 159 -10.63 4.53 3.72
CA LEU A 159 -11.49 3.35 3.54
C LEU A 159 -10.69 2.16 2.99
N ALA A 160 -9.78 2.39 2.04
CA ALA A 160 -8.84 1.37 1.59
C ALA A 160 -7.97 0.87 2.75
N PHE A 161 -7.32 1.77 3.51
CA PHE A 161 -6.51 1.40 4.67
C PHE A 161 -7.31 0.61 5.72
N LYS A 162 -8.58 0.98 5.92
CA LYS A 162 -9.51 0.32 6.85
C LYS A 162 -9.72 -1.15 6.47
N LEU A 163 -9.82 -1.49 5.17
CA LEU A 163 -9.89 -2.90 4.73
C LEU A 163 -8.67 -3.70 5.19
N TYR A 164 -7.47 -3.15 5.09
CA TYR A 164 -6.24 -3.82 5.54
C TYR A 164 -6.18 -3.94 7.06
N SER A 165 -6.72 -2.97 7.80
CA SER A 165 -6.75 -3.00 9.27
C SER A 165 -7.65 -4.07 9.89
N GLU A 166 -8.53 -4.71 9.11
CA GLU A 166 -9.43 -5.77 9.59
C GLU A 166 -8.65 -7.06 9.93
N VAL A 167 -7.47 -7.25 9.34
CA VAL A 167 -6.57 -8.38 9.59
C VAL A 167 -5.21 -7.84 10.01
N GLN A 168 -5.02 -7.70 11.32
CA GLN A 168 -3.82 -7.08 11.91
C GLN A 168 -2.64 -8.05 12.08
N GLU A 169 -2.94 -9.35 12.14
CA GLU A 169 -1.96 -10.40 12.35
C GLU A 169 -2.29 -11.59 11.44
N GLY A 170 -1.25 -12.19 10.86
CA GLY A 170 -1.36 -13.36 10.00
C GLY A 170 -0.09 -13.60 9.22
N ASP A 171 -0.05 -14.73 8.52
CA ASP A 171 1.06 -15.12 7.67
C ASP A 171 0.77 -14.70 6.23
N VAL A 172 1.65 -13.90 5.63
CA VAL A 172 1.56 -13.61 4.19
C VAL A 172 1.85 -14.89 3.42
N VAL A 173 0.93 -15.30 2.56
CA VAL A 173 1.05 -16.51 1.74
C VAL A 173 1.29 -16.15 0.28
N ASN A 174 1.86 -17.08 -0.47
CA ASN A 174 2.11 -16.86 -1.90
C ASN A 174 0.77 -16.74 -2.66
N ALA A 175 0.57 -15.58 -3.28
CA ALA A 175 -0.53 -15.30 -4.17
C ALA A 175 0.00 -14.63 -5.43
N ALA A 176 -0.57 -14.99 -6.57
CA ALA A 176 -0.28 -14.38 -7.86
C ALA A 176 -1.59 -14.19 -8.62
N ALA A 177 -1.70 -13.07 -9.31
CA ALA A 177 -2.80 -12.79 -10.23
C ALA A 177 -2.25 -12.73 -11.67
N PHE A 178 -3.02 -13.25 -12.61
CA PHE A 178 -2.75 -13.15 -14.03
C PHE A 178 -3.96 -12.51 -14.70
N SER A 179 -3.76 -11.44 -15.44
CA SER A 179 -4.83 -10.69 -16.09
C SER A 179 -4.36 -10.07 -17.39
N PRO A 180 -5.28 -9.59 -18.25
CA PRO A 180 -4.94 -8.60 -19.25
C PRO A 180 -4.20 -7.41 -18.63
N SER A 181 -3.48 -6.68 -19.46
CA SER A 181 -2.59 -5.60 -19.01
C SER A 181 -2.77 -4.36 -19.88
N TYR A 182 -2.35 -3.22 -19.36
CA TYR A 182 -2.21 -1.96 -20.09
C TYR A 182 -0.74 -1.49 -20.09
N ASN A 183 -0.42 -0.51 -20.92
CA ASN A 183 0.91 0.10 -20.93
C ASN A 183 0.90 1.41 -20.14
N SER A 184 1.78 1.54 -19.16
CA SER A 184 2.11 2.82 -18.53
C SER A 184 3.16 3.54 -19.38
N GLY A 185 2.83 4.75 -19.81
CA GLY A 185 3.74 5.60 -20.57
C GLY A 185 4.84 6.20 -19.70
N GLU A 186 4.53 6.54 -18.44
CA GLU A 186 5.51 7.13 -17.52
C GLU A 186 6.57 6.12 -17.07
N LEU A 187 6.14 4.90 -16.76
CA LEU A 187 7.04 3.83 -16.30
C LEU A 187 7.59 2.97 -17.44
N VAL A 188 7.11 3.19 -18.68
CA VAL A 188 7.51 2.44 -19.89
C VAL A 188 7.41 0.93 -19.68
N ARG A 189 6.27 0.44 -19.20
CA ARG A 189 6.06 -0.97 -18.86
C ARG A 189 4.62 -1.44 -19.00
N VAL A 190 4.48 -2.76 -19.08
CA VAL A 190 3.20 -3.48 -19.06
C VAL A 190 2.74 -3.67 -17.62
N VAL A 191 1.48 -3.32 -17.32
CA VAL A 191 0.90 -3.35 -15.98
C VAL A 191 -0.37 -4.21 -15.98
N PRO A 192 -0.45 -5.27 -15.16
CA PRO A 192 -1.64 -6.11 -15.07
C PRO A 192 -2.80 -5.34 -14.43
N TYR A 193 -4.02 -5.54 -14.94
CA TYR A 193 -5.22 -4.95 -14.33
C TYR A 193 -5.50 -5.49 -12.93
N VAL A 194 -5.18 -6.75 -12.64
CA VAL A 194 -5.44 -7.34 -11.31
C VAL A 194 -4.15 -7.44 -10.50
N ASP A 195 -4.17 -6.92 -9.28
CA ASP A 195 -3.13 -7.16 -8.26
C ASP A 195 -3.66 -8.08 -7.17
N ALA A 196 -2.78 -8.89 -6.58
CA ALA A 196 -3.16 -9.76 -5.48
C ALA A 196 -2.07 -9.83 -4.41
N SER A 197 -2.51 -9.82 -3.17
CA SER A 197 -1.76 -10.35 -2.03
C SER A 197 -2.71 -11.17 -1.15
N ALA A 198 -2.16 -12.01 -0.27
CA ALA A 198 -2.98 -12.88 0.57
C ALA A 198 -2.36 -13.11 1.94
N VAL A 199 -3.22 -13.19 2.95
CA VAL A 199 -2.86 -13.41 4.35
C VAL A 199 -3.69 -14.55 4.90
N LEU A 200 -3.04 -15.56 5.48
CA LEU A 200 -3.68 -16.59 6.28
C LEU A 200 -3.72 -16.12 7.73
N ALA A 201 -4.92 -15.94 8.29
CA ALA A 201 -5.10 -15.49 9.66
C ALA A 201 -6.27 -16.22 10.32
N LYS A 202 -6.07 -16.71 11.55
CA LYS A 202 -7.12 -17.33 12.37
C LYS A 202 -7.90 -18.45 11.66
N GLY A 203 -7.26 -19.17 10.73
CA GLY A 203 -7.88 -20.25 9.96
C GLY A 203 -8.67 -19.80 8.73
N SER A 204 -8.71 -18.51 8.41
CA SER A 204 -9.32 -17.96 7.20
C SER A 204 -8.26 -17.42 6.24
N LEU A 205 -8.54 -17.54 4.94
CA LEU A 205 -7.68 -16.98 3.91
C LEU A 205 -8.25 -15.62 3.46
N HIS A 206 -7.50 -14.56 3.66
CA HIS A 206 -7.86 -13.21 3.27
C HIS A 206 -7.11 -12.83 1.99
N LEU A 207 -7.85 -12.60 0.92
CA LEU A 207 -7.32 -12.15 -0.37
C LEU A 207 -7.53 -10.64 -0.49
N TYR A 208 -6.46 -9.92 -0.76
CA TYR A 208 -6.49 -8.50 -1.09
C TYR A 208 -6.33 -8.34 -2.59
N LEU A 209 -7.44 -8.12 -3.28
CA LEU A 209 -7.53 -8.08 -4.73
C LEU A 209 -7.80 -6.64 -5.18
N ILE A 210 -6.98 -6.13 -6.09
CA ILE A 210 -7.19 -4.81 -6.68
C ILE A 210 -7.58 -4.99 -8.14
N ASN A 211 -8.68 -4.36 -8.56
CA ASN A 211 -8.98 -4.19 -9.97
C ASN A 211 -8.61 -2.77 -10.40
N ARG A 212 -7.53 -2.62 -11.17
CA ARG A 212 -7.08 -1.35 -11.73
C ARG A 212 -7.96 -0.90 -12.90
N HIS A 213 -8.76 -1.75 -13.52
CA HIS A 213 -9.51 -1.35 -14.71
C HIS A 213 -10.51 -0.23 -14.39
N PRO A 214 -10.52 0.89 -15.13
CA PRO A 214 -11.36 2.05 -14.78
C PRO A 214 -12.86 1.76 -14.90
N GLU A 215 -13.29 0.95 -15.87
CA GLU A 215 -14.73 0.79 -16.18
C GLU A 215 -15.27 -0.65 -16.13
N GLU A 216 -14.42 -1.65 -16.41
CA GLU A 216 -14.83 -3.05 -16.48
C GLU A 216 -14.63 -3.81 -15.16
N ARG A 217 -15.59 -4.69 -14.89
CA ARG A 217 -15.49 -5.68 -13.82
C ARG A 217 -14.49 -6.75 -14.20
N ALA A 218 -13.70 -7.21 -13.24
CA ALA A 218 -12.84 -8.37 -13.43
C ALA A 218 -13.50 -9.61 -12.81
N ARG A 219 -13.80 -10.60 -13.64
CA ARG A 219 -14.22 -11.93 -13.20
C ARG A 219 -12.99 -12.76 -12.83
N ALA A 220 -12.64 -12.80 -11.55
CA ALA A 220 -11.46 -13.47 -11.05
C ALA A 220 -11.75 -14.94 -10.71
N GLU A 221 -11.10 -15.86 -11.42
CA GLU A 221 -11.11 -17.29 -11.08
C GLU A 221 -10.05 -17.56 -10.00
N VAL A 222 -10.48 -18.13 -8.87
CA VAL A 222 -9.64 -18.28 -7.69
C VAL A 222 -9.38 -19.75 -7.40
N PHE A 223 -8.11 -20.12 -7.53
CA PHE A 223 -7.60 -21.45 -7.22
C PHE A 223 -6.85 -21.41 -5.90
N VAL A 224 -7.35 -22.13 -4.90
CA VAL A 224 -6.69 -22.23 -3.59
C VAL A 224 -6.21 -23.65 -3.36
N ARG A 225 -4.94 -23.80 -3.02
CA ARG A 225 -4.35 -25.09 -2.66
C ARG A 225 -4.33 -25.25 -1.14
N GLY A 226 -4.84 -26.38 -0.66
CA GLY A 226 -4.81 -26.71 0.78
C GLY A 226 -5.87 -26.00 1.62
N PHE A 227 -6.86 -25.36 0.97
CA PHE A 227 -7.99 -24.70 1.61
C PHE A 227 -9.26 -25.05 0.83
N ASN A 228 -10.35 -25.37 1.52
CA ASN A 228 -11.64 -25.72 0.91
C ASN A 228 -12.73 -24.75 1.40
N PRO A 229 -12.74 -23.51 0.90
CA PRO A 229 -13.69 -22.52 1.35
C PRO A 229 -15.09 -22.83 0.83
N THR A 230 -16.08 -22.51 1.66
CA THR A 230 -17.50 -22.70 1.38
C THR A 230 -18.21 -21.36 1.21
N ALA A 231 -17.70 -20.30 1.83
CA ALA A 231 -18.28 -18.97 1.81
C ALA A 231 -17.24 -17.89 1.49
N VAL A 232 -17.75 -16.79 0.96
CA VAL A 232 -17.02 -15.55 0.71
C VAL A 232 -17.65 -14.44 1.52
N HIS A 233 -16.87 -13.77 2.37
CA HIS A 233 -17.20 -12.45 2.89
C HIS A 233 -16.38 -11.42 2.14
N HIS A 234 -17.04 -10.62 1.31
CA HIS A 234 -16.40 -9.66 0.41
C HIS A 234 -16.71 -8.25 0.90
N LYS A 235 -15.67 -7.48 1.19
CA LYS A 235 -15.75 -6.03 1.43
C LYS A 235 -14.96 -5.31 0.36
N TRP A 236 -15.44 -4.18 -0.14
CA TRP A 236 -14.68 -3.41 -1.12
C TRP A 236 -14.92 -1.91 -1.00
N VAL A 237 -13.97 -1.14 -1.53
CA VAL A 237 -14.09 0.29 -1.76
C VAL A 237 -14.03 0.51 -3.27
N ALA A 238 -15.06 1.17 -3.80
CA ALA A 238 -15.18 1.63 -5.17
C ALA A 238 -16.02 2.92 -5.17
N GLY A 239 -16.01 3.66 -6.28
CA GLY A 239 -16.90 4.80 -6.51
C GLY A 239 -17.88 4.49 -7.65
N GLU A 240 -18.70 5.48 -8.00
CA GLU A 240 -19.29 5.54 -9.34
C GLU A 240 -18.22 5.94 -10.38
N SER A 241 -17.22 6.71 -9.94
CA SER A 241 -16.06 7.14 -10.72
C SER A 241 -14.76 7.07 -9.91
N VAL A 242 -13.63 6.90 -10.60
CA VAL A 242 -12.28 7.05 -10.01
C VAL A 242 -12.05 8.45 -9.41
N GLU A 243 -12.88 9.42 -9.79
CA GLU A 243 -12.81 10.81 -9.34
C GLU A 243 -13.69 11.10 -8.10
N ASP A 244 -14.45 10.13 -7.58
CA ASP A 244 -15.29 10.36 -6.40
C ASP A 244 -14.46 10.63 -5.13
N VAL A 245 -15.00 11.51 -4.27
CA VAL A 245 -14.35 12.00 -3.05
C VAL A 245 -15.32 11.98 -1.88
N ASN A 246 -14.76 11.91 -0.66
CA ASN A 246 -15.49 12.27 0.54
C ASN A 246 -15.01 13.64 1.01
N THR A 247 -15.94 14.49 1.44
CA THR A 247 -15.68 15.83 1.96
C THR A 247 -16.36 16.02 3.32
N LEU A 248 -16.09 17.11 4.03
CA LEU A 248 -16.80 17.42 5.28
C LEU A 248 -18.30 17.66 5.08
N ASP A 249 -18.70 18.13 3.89
CA ASP A 249 -20.10 18.42 3.56
C ASP A 249 -20.83 17.20 2.97
N ASP A 250 -20.08 16.29 2.34
CA ASP A 250 -20.55 15.00 1.82
C ASP A 250 -19.60 13.86 2.22
N PRO A 251 -19.65 13.39 3.48
CA PRO A 251 -18.67 12.47 4.04
C PRO A 251 -18.89 11.00 3.65
N ASN A 252 -20.02 10.67 3.00
CA ASN A 252 -20.46 9.29 2.77
C ASN A 252 -20.67 8.94 1.29
N ARG A 253 -20.13 9.75 0.37
CA ARG A 253 -20.22 9.51 -1.08
C ARG A 253 -19.53 8.20 -1.48
N VAL A 254 -18.35 7.95 -0.94
CA VAL A 254 -17.61 6.69 -1.04
C VAL A 254 -17.68 5.98 0.30
N LYS A 255 -17.97 4.68 0.30
CA LYS A 255 -18.09 3.86 1.50
C LYS A 255 -17.54 2.46 1.26
N ILE A 256 -17.34 1.71 2.33
CA ILE A 256 -17.07 0.27 2.22
C ILE A 256 -18.39 -0.44 1.96
N GLU A 257 -18.48 -1.07 0.79
CA GLU A 257 -19.56 -1.98 0.44
C GLU A 257 -19.22 -3.39 0.90
N HIS A 258 -20.24 -4.23 1.07
CA HIS A 258 -20.04 -5.61 1.48
C HIS A 258 -21.09 -6.56 0.89
N ALA A 259 -20.70 -7.82 0.73
CA ALA A 259 -21.56 -8.91 0.32
C ALA A 259 -21.08 -10.23 0.92
N GLU A 260 -22.00 -11.17 1.08
CA GLU A 260 -21.69 -12.54 1.49
C GLU A 260 -22.37 -13.52 0.54
N TYR A 261 -21.63 -14.50 0.05
CA TYR A 261 -22.14 -15.47 -0.92
C TYR A 261 -21.36 -16.79 -0.88
N PRO A 262 -21.94 -17.91 -1.35
CA PRO A 262 -21.23 -19.18 -1.44
C PRO A 262 -20.02 -19.10 -2.36
N PHE A 263 -18.89 -19.68 -1.96
CA PHE A 263 -17.71 -19.75 -2.82
C PHE A 263 -17.93 -20.77 -3.95
N LYS A 264 -17.86 -20.29 -5.19
CA LYS A 264 -18.04 -21.10 -6.41
C LYS A 264 -16.79 -21.07 -7.31
N GLY A 265 -15.62 -20.74 -6.76
CA GLY A 265 -14.37 -20.60 -7.50
C GLY A 265 -14.20 -19.29 -8.26
N VAL A 266 -15.18 -18.38 -8.18
CA VAL A 266 -15.18 -17.11 -8.92
C VAL A 266 -15.55 -15.98 -7.98
N ILE A 267 -14.83 -14.86 -8.11
CA ILE A 267 -15.08 -13.59 -7.41
C ILE A 267 -15.20 -12.49 -8.45
N GLU A 268 -16.27 -11.69 -8.36
CA GLU A 268 -16.47 -10.51 -9.20
C GLU A 268 -15.85 -9.28 -8.54
N LEU A 269 -14.83 -8.69 -9.17
CA LEU A 269 -14.20 -7.46 -8.70
C LEU A 269 -14.82 -6.27 -9.44
N PRO A 270 -15.46 -5.31 -8.73
CA PRO A 270 -15.94 -4.08 -9.35
C PRO A 270 -14.82 -3.33 -10.10
N PRO A 271 -15.15 -2.45 -11.06
CA PRO A 271 -14.15 -1.56 -11.66
C PRO A 271 -13.46 -0.72 -10.58
N HIS A 272 -12.22 -0.33 -10.81
CA HIS A 272 -11.43 0.57 -9.96
C HIS A 272 -11.64 0.31 -8.46
N SER A 273 -11.35 -0.91 -7.99
CA SER A 273 -11.76 -1.33 -6.65
C SER A 273 -10.62 -1.90 -5.82
N VAL A 274 -10.67 -1.61 -4.51
CA VAL A 274 -9.90 -2.29 -3.46
C VAL A 274 -10.80 -3.32 -2.81
N ASN A 275 -10.42 -4.59 -2.84
CA ASN A 275 -11.26 -5.69 -2.35
C ASN A 275 -10.54 -6.47 -1.26
N LEU A 276 -11.21 -6.66 -0.13
CA LEU A 276 -10.89 -7.66 0.88
C LEU A 276 -11.90 -8.81 0.75
N VAL A 277 -11.40 -9.99 0.36
CA VAL A 277 -12.20 -11.21 0.25
C VAL A 277 -11.71 -12.19 1.31
N THR A 278 -12.57 -12.49 2.27
CA THR A 278 -12.30 -13.54 3.25
C THR A 278 -12.95 -14.83 2.81
N LEU A 279 -12.13 -15.86 2.61
CA LEU A 279 -12.54 -17.22 2.31
C LEU A 279 -12.61 -18.01 3.63
N ALA A 280 -13.79 -18.57 3.90
CA ALA A 280 -14.09 -19.36 5.09
C ALA A 280 -14.64 -20.75 4.72
#